data_AF-A0A8H4ACC7-F1
#
_entry.id   AF-A0A8H4ACC7-F1
#
_cell.length_a   1.000
_cell.length_b   1.000
_cell.length_c   1.000
_cell.angle_alpha   90.00
_cell.angle_beta   90.00
_cell.angle_gamma   90.00
#
_symmetry.space_group_name_H-M   'P 1'
#
loop_
_entity.id
_entity.type
_entity.pdbx_description
1 polymer ?
#
loop_
_entity_poly.entity_id
_entity_poly.type
_entity_poly.pdbx_seq_one_letter_code
_entity_poly.pdbx_strand_id
1 'polypeptide(L)'
;MIYRRVGYQDTNFKSFHYHLVALDITVSTKQLPCGYSTKKIPSLINCDLCDTLLQNQYKAEVLICGYGYHIICYNDIEGRCKYCYDYYETGIKNNVKSFINRLEKGANILTEDDIDIDEDNENENNNNNNNNDDDEVENLNLVLSEKDKIEQEFTDKLVNVLNW
;
A
#
# COMPACT_ATOMS: atom_id res chain seq x y z
N MET A 1 5.89 3.65 27.76
CA MET A 1 5.90 4.80 26.83
C MET A 1 6.67 4.37 25.58
N ILE A 2 5.99 3.86 24.55
CA ILE A 2 6.63 3.04 23.48
C ILE A 2 6.77 3.78 22.13
N TYR A 3 6.14 4.94 21.92
CA TYR A 3 6.07 5.53 20.58
C TYR A 3 6.45 7.02 20.55
N ARG A 4 7.69 7.37 20.89
CA ARG A 4 8.25 8.69 20.57
C ARG A 4 9.27 8.53 19.45
N ARG A 5 8.93 9.06 18.27
CA ARG A 5 9.75 9.19 17.03
C ARG A 5 9.82 7.93 16.15
N VAL A 6 8.74 7.65 15.42
CA VAL A 6 8.76 6.74 14.26
C VAL A 6 8.58 7.60 13.01
N GLY A 7 9.62 8.30 12.57
CA GLY A 7 10.39 7.91 11.39
C GLY A 7 10.61 9.17 10.53
N TYR A 8 11.74 9.25 9.84
CA TYR A 8 12.02 10.30 8.85
C TYR A 8 11.55 9.81 7.48
N GLN A 9 10.84 10.67 6.74
CA GLN A 9 10.40 10.39 5.37
C GLN A 9 11.61 10.49 4.44
N ASP A 10 12.04 9.37 3.85
CA ASP A 10 12.98 9.40 2.73
C ASP A 10 12.19 9.46 1.43
N THR A 11 12.23 10.60 0.74
CA THR A 11 11.34 10.95 -0.38
C THR A 11 11.75 10.34 -1.72
N ASN A 12 12.65 9.35 -1.74
CA ASN A 12 13.33 8.92 -2.97
C ASN A 12 12.97 7.52 -3.50
N PHE A 13 11.97 6.81 -2.97
CA PHE A 13 11.55 5.53 -3.56
C PHE A 13 10.04 5.28 -3.56
N LYS A 14 9.60 4.62 -4.64
CA LYS A 14 8.27 4.11 -5.04
C LYS A 14 7.53 3.22 -4.01
N SER A 15 8.00 3.18 -2.76
CA SER A 15 7.39 2.49 -1.63
C SER A 15 7.86 3.14 -0.33
N PHE A 16 6.93 3.67 0.46
CA PHE A 16 7.24 4.22 1.77
C PHE A 16 7.71 3.12 2.72
N HIS A 17 8.92 3.26 3.25
CA HIS A 17 9.49 2.38 4.25
C HIS A 17 9.50 3.08 5.61
N TYR A 18 9.16 2.34 6.66
CA TYR A 18 9.08 2.83 8.03
C TYR A 18 10.03 2.05 8.93
N HIS A 19 10.92 2.77 9.60
CA HIS A 19 11.80 2.18 10.61
C HIS A 19 11.07 2.09 11.96
N LEU A 20 10.71 0.88 12.37
CA LEU A 20 10.09 0.60 13.67
C LEU A 20 11.16 0.54 14.76
N VAL A 21 11.45 1.68 15.39
CA VAL A 21 12.50 1.82 16.41
C VAL A 21 12.41 0.79 17.55
N ALA A 22 11.20 0.43 17.99
CA ALA A 22 11.02 -0.54 19.07
C ALA A 22 11.43 -1.98 18.70
N LEU A 23 11.48 -2.28 17.39
CA LEU A 23 11.78 -3.61 16.85
C LEU A 23 13.09 -3.63 16.06
N ASP A 24 13.69 -2.48 15.78
CA ASP A 24 14.88 -2.31 14.94
C ASP A 24 14.73 -2.96 13.55
N ILE A 25 13.55 -2.80 12.95
CA ILE A 25 13.24 -3.29 11.61
C ILE A 25 12.69 -2.19 10.72
N THR A 26 12.99 -2.28 9.42
CA THR A 26 12.37 -1.46 8.38
C THR A 26 11.29 -2.25 7.69
N VAL A 27 10.08 -1.70 7.62
CA VAL A 27 8.92 -2.35 6.99
C VAL A 27 8.36 -1.46 5.88
N SER A 28 7.75 -2.08 4.87
CA SER A 28 6.96 -1.36 3.86
C SER A 28 5.58 -0.99 4.39
N THR A 29 4.90 -0.02 3.77
CA THR A 29 3.49 0.32 4.10
C THR A 29 2.53 -0.86 4.04
N LYS A 30 2.79 -1.86 3.19
CA LYS A 30 1.97 -3.07 3.07
C LYS A 30 1.94 -3.90 4.37
N GLN A 31 2.91 -3.69 5.25
CA GLN A 31 3.05 -4.37 6.53
C GLN A 31 2.54 -3.51 7.70
N LEU A 32 2.11 -2.27 7.43
CA LEU A 32 1.57 -1.36 8.43
C LEU A 32 0.04 -1.41 8.48
N PRO A 33 -0.55 -0.94 9.59
CA PRO A 33 -1.98 -0.68 9.63
C PRO A 33 -2.45 0.21 8.48
N CYS A 34 -3.64 -0.06 7.96
CA CYS A 34 -4.23 0.64 6.80
C CYS A 34 -4.18 2.17 6.90
N GLY A 35 -4.24 2.75 8.10
CA GLY A 35 -4.17 4.21 8.28
C GLY A 35 -2.91 4.84 7.70
N TYR A 36 -1.79 4.12 7.65
CA TYR A 36 -0.52 4.58 7.06
C TYR A 36 -0.50 4.57 5.53
N SER A 37 -1.52 4.01 4.89
CA SER A 37 -1.74 4.05 3.44
C SER A 37 -2.73 5.14 3.03
N THR A 38 -3.33 5.86 3.99
CA THR A 38 -4.30 6.91 3.71
C THR A 38 -3.62 8.28 3.55
N LYS A 39 -4.35 9.27 3.02
CA LYS A 39 -3.84 10.63 2.80
C LYS A 39 -3.43 11.36 4.08
N LYS A 40 -3.97 10.99 5.23
CA LYS A 40 -3.56 11.50 6.55
C LYS A 40 -2.78 10.39 7.26
N ILE A 41 -1.69 10.72 7.93
CA ILE A 41 -0.97 9.76 8.77
C ILE A 41 -1.61 9.80 10.17
N PRO A 42 -1.88 8.64 10.80
CA PRO A 42 -2.44 8.60 12.15
C PRO A 42 -1.59 9.37 13.15
N SER A 43 -2.23 10.18 13.99
CA SER A 43 -1.57 10.90 15.08
C SER A 43 -1.35 9.99 16.29
N LEU A 44 -0.15 10.05 16.85
CA LEU A 44 0.21 9.25 18.03
C LEU A 44 -0.36 9.80 19.34
N ILE A 45 -0.73 11.08 19.37
CA ILE A 45 -1.07 11.80 20.62
C ILE A 45 -2.38 12.56 20.53
N ASN A 46 -2.84 12.90 19.32
CA ASN A 46 -4.04 13.71 19.13
C ASN A 46 -5.13 12.88 18.48
N CYS A 47 -6.37 13.26 18.74
CA CYS A 47 -7.54 12.74 18.06
C CYS A 47 -7.46 13.12 16.60
N ASP A 48 -7.55 12.14 15.72
CA ASP A 48 -7.41 12.35 14.30
C ASP A 48 -8.62 13.06 13.69
N LEU A 49 -9.73 13.26 14.43
CA LEU A 49 -10.86 14.06 13.96
C LEU A 49 -10.78 15.54 14.37
N CYS A 50 -10.49 15.83 15.65
CA CYS A 50 -10.53 17.21 16.18
C CYS A 50 -9.14 17.79 16.48
N ASP A 51 -8.07 17.03 16.22
CA ASP A 51 -6.66 17.38 16.43
C ASP A 51 -6.29 17.80 17.87
N THR A 52 -7.17 17.56 18.84
CA THR A 52 -6.89 17.77 20.27
C THR A 52 -6.37 16.49 20.93
N LEU A 53 -5.63 16.63 22.04
CA LEU A 53 -4.95 15.52 22.71
C LEU A 53 -5.92 14.36 23.06
N LEU A 54 -5.53 13.12 22.78
CA LEU A 54 -6.19 11.91 23.26
C LEU A 54 -6.00 11.82 24.79
N GLN A 55 -6.89 12.44 25.54
CA GLN A 55 -6.85 12.42 27.00
C GLN A 55 -7.47 11.12 27.52
N ASN A 56 -6.71 10.35 28.32
CA ASN A 56 -7.14 9.15 29.05
C ASN A 56 -7.78 8.04 28.19
N GLN A 57 -7.29 6.81 28.33
CA GLN A 57 -7.79 5.61 27.63
C GLN A 57 -9.30 5.32 27.80
N TYR A 58 -9.97 5.87 28.81
CA TYR A 58 -11.43 5.73 28.98
C TYR A 58 -12.27 6.70 28.15
N LYS A 59 -11.64 7.66 27.48
CA LYS A 59 -12.31 8.68 26.64
C LYS A 59 -11.82 8.66 25.20
N ALA A 60 -10.94 7.74 24.87
CA ALA A 60 -10.29 7.66 23.58
C ALA A 60 -10.05 6.20 23.18
N GLU A 61 -10.17 5.93 21.89
CA GLU A 61 -9.91 4.62 21.29
C GLU A 61 -8.94 4.78 20.13
N VAL A 62 -7.97 3.87 20.05
CA VAL A 62 -7.11 3.71 18.88
C VAL A 62 -7.58 2.48 18.13
N LEU A 63 -8.00 2.69 16.89
CA LEU A 63 -8.52 1.63 16.03
C LEU A 63 -7.38 0.77 15.46
N ILE A 64 -7.70 -0.43 14.98
CA ILE A 64 -6.73 -1.34 14.36
C ILE A 64 -6.03 -0.74 13.13
N CYS A 65 -6.63 0.25 12.48
CA CYS A 65 -6.02 0.97 11.37
C CYS A 65 -4.97 2.01 11.81
N GLY A 66 -4.77 2.20 13.12
CA GLY A 66 -3.79 3.11 13.70
C GLY A 66 -4.35 4.47 14.11
N TYR A 67 -5.52 4.85 13.60
CA TYR A 67 -6.18 6.12 13.90
C TYR A 67 -6.73 6.16 15.32
N GLY A 68 -6.49 7.27 16.03
CA GLY A 68 -6.97 7.52 17.38
C GLY A 68 -8.08 8.56 17.43
N TYR A 69 -9.13 8.30 18.18
CA TYR A 69 -10.27 9.22 18.34
C TYR A 69 -10.69 9.35 19.79
N HIS A 70 -11.25 10.51 20.18
CA HIS A 70 -12.13 10.53 21.36
C HIS A 70 -13.37 9.71 21.07
N ILE A 71 -13.94 9.05 22.08
CA ILE A 71 -15.16 8.24 21.92
C ILE A 71 -16.31 9.09 21.34
N ILE A 72 -16.45 10.34 21.79
CA ILE A 72 -17.47 11.27 21.26
C ILE A 72 -17.20 11.55 19.78
N CYS A 73 -15.97 11.90 19.42
CA CYS A 73 -15.57 12.13 18.03
C CYS A 73 -15.79 10.90 17.15
N TYR A 74 -15.52 9.71 17.66
CA TYR A 74 -15.72 8.46 16.93
C TYR A 74 -17.21 8.19 16.68
N ASN A 75 -18.06 8.49 17.66
CA ASN A 75 -19.51 8.41 17.52
C ASN A 75 -20.07 9.46 16.56
N ASP A 76 -19.49 10.66 16.53
CA ASP A 76 -19.88 11.73 15.57
C ASP A 76 -19.64 11.32 14.11
N ILE A 77 -18.73 10.37 13.88
CA ILE A 77 -18.48 9.74 12.57
C ILE A 77 -19.08 8.33 12.47
N GLU A 78 -20.14 8.07 13.23
CA GLU A 78 -20.94 6.84 13.21
C GLU A 78 -20.13 5.56 13.47
N GLY A 79 -19.07 5.65 14.27
CA GLY A 79 -18.22 4.50 14.60
C GLY A 79 -17.42 3.99 13.40
N ARG A 80 -17.12 4.85 12.42
CA ARG A 80 -16.33 4.47 11.24
C ARG A 80 -15.09 5.35 11.11
N CYS A 81 -13.95 4.75 10.78
CA CYS A 81 -12.76 5.52 10.45
C CYS A 81 -12.95 6.22 9.11
N LYS A 82 -13.22 7.53 9.15
CA LYS A 82 -13.43 8.36 7.94
C LYS A 82 -12.29 8.22 6.92
N TYR A 83 -11.04 8.26 7.38
CA TYR A 83 -9.88 8.22 6.49
C TYR A 83 -9.72 6.87 5.77
N CYS A 84 -9.97 5.77 6.47
CA CYS A 84 -9.96 4.45 5.84
C CYS A 84 -11.15 4.30 4.88
N TYR A 85 -12.32 4.82 5.25
CA TYR A 85 -13.49 4.81 4.38
C TYR A 85 -13.20 5.54 3.05
N ASP A 86 -12.69 6.78 3.12
CA ASP A 86 -12.34 7.58 1.95
C ASP A 86 -11.28 6.87 1.08
N TYR A 87 -10.29 6.24 1.72
CA TYR A 87 -9.25 5.45 1.04
C TYR A 87 -9.84 4.27 0.26
N TYR A 88 -10.67 3.45 0.90
CA TYR A 88 -11.30 2.30 0.25
C TYR A 88 -12.29 2.74 -0.84
N GLU A 89 -13.11 3.76 -0.58
CA GLU A 89 -14.04 4.28 -1.58
C GLU A 89 -13.31 4.73 -2.85
N THR A 90 -12.21 5.48 -2.68
CA THR A 90 -11.39 5.95 -3.79
C THR A 90 -10.72 4.78 -4.52
N GLY A 91 -10.08 3.86 -3.78
CA GLY A 91 -9.41 2.70 -4.36
C GLY A 91 -10.37 1.80 -5.15
N ILE A 92 -11.59 1.57 -4.63
CA ILE A 92 -12.62 0.79 -5.33
C ILE A 92 -13.03 1.49 -6.63
N LYS A 93 -13.29 2.80 -6.58
CA LYS A 93 -13.66 3.58 -7.78
C LYS A 93 -12.58 3.51 -8.85
N ASN A 94 -11.32 3.70 -8.47
CA ASN A 94 -10.18 3.65 -9.39
C ASN A 94 -10.01 2.25 -10.00
N ASN A 95 -10.07 1.21 -9.17
CA ASN A 95 -9.94 -0.17 -9.63
C ASN A 95 -11.07 -0.59 -10.58
N VAL A 96 -12.32 -0.20 -10.29
CA VAL A 96 -13.47 -0.48 -11.16
C VAL A 96 -13.33 0.26 -12.49
N LYS A 97 -12.94 1.54 -12.46
CA LYS A 97 -12.69 2.33 -13.68
C LYS A 97 -11.60 1.68 -14.53
N SER A 98 -10.47 1.31 -13.93
CA SER A 98 -9.37 0.62 -14.59
C SER A 98 -9.81 -0.71 -15.20
N PHE A 99 -10.60 -1.50 -14.46
CA PHE A 99 -11.14 -2.76 -14.94
C PHE A 99 -12.07 -2.58 -16.16
N ILE A 100 -13.00 -1.63 -16.11
CA ILE A 100 -13.91 -1.34 -17.23
C ILE A 100 -13.11 -0.90 -18.46
N ASN A 101 -12.13 -0.01 -18.29
CA ASN A 101 -11.29 0.46 -19.38
C ASN A 101 -10.57 -0.70 -20.10
N ARG A 102 -10.07 -1.70 -19.35
CA ARG A 102 -9.45 -2.90 -19.95
C ARG A 102 -10.45 -3.76 -20.71
N LEU A 103 -11.67 -3.92 -20.20
CA LEU A 103 -12.71 -4.67 -20.91
C LEU A 103 -13.10 -4.01 -22.22
N GLU A 104 -13.16 -2.67 -22.25
CA GLU A 104 -13.52 -1.90 -23.45
C GLU A 104 -12.41 -1.86 -24.51
N LYS A 105 -11.13 -1.85 -24.10
CA LYS A 105 -9.97 -1.79 -25.02
C LYS A 105 -9.74 -3.07 -25.85
N GLY A 106 -10.35 -4.21 -25.50
CA GLY A 106 -10.10 -5.50 -26.18
C GLY A 106 -8.87 -6.22 -25.63
N ALA A 107 -8.19 -7.06 -26.43
CA ALA A 107 -7.12 -7.98 -25.98
C ALA A 107 -6.11 -7.36 -24.99
N ASN A 108 -5.64 -8.16 -24.03
CA ASN A 108 -4.73 -7.83 -22.91
C ASN A 108 -3.40 -7.19 -23.34
N ILE A 109 -3.42 -5.97 -23.85
CA ILE A 109 -2.26 -5.11 -23.96
C ILE A 109 -2.26 -4.27 -22.70
N LEU A 110 -1.42 -4.65 -21.73
CA LEU A 110 -1.17 -3.81 -20.56
C LEU A 110 -0.57 -2.50 -21.07
N THR A 111 -1.28 -1.40 -20.86
CA THR A 111 -0.77 -0.06 -21.16
C THR A 111 -0.09 0.53 -19.92
N GLU A 112 0.74 1.56 -20.06
CA GLU A 112 1.37 2.24 -18.91
C GLU A 112 0.31 2.74 -17.90
N ASP A 113 -0.90 3.09 -18.38
CA ASP A 113 -2.07 3.45 -17.57
C ASP A 113 -2.65 2.30 -16.70
N ASP A 114 -2.34 1.04 -17.02
CA ASP A 114 -2.77 -0.14 -16.27
C ASP A 114 -1.81 -0.51 -15.13
N ILE A 115 -0.62 0.11 -15.12
CA ILE A 115 0.34 -0.01 -14.05
C ILE A 115 0.00 1.10 -13.05
N ASP A 116 -0.45 0.72 -11.86
CA ASP A 116 -0.80 1.63 -10.76
C ASP A 116 0.46 2.41 -10.35
N ILE A 117 0.69 3.54 -11.01
CA ILE A 117 1.65 4.56 -10.61
C ILE A 117 0.79 5.56 -9.86
N ASP A 118 0.87 5.54 -8.52
CA ASP A 118 0.23 6.52 -7.65
C ASP A 118 0.35 7.92 -8.29
N GLU A 119 -0.80 8.49 -8.71
CA GLU A 119 -0.91 9.80 -9.34
C GLU A 119 -0.46 10.89 -8.35
N ASP A 120 0.82 11.23 -8.37
CA ASP A 120 1.38 12.49 -7.84
C ASP A 120 2.65 12.89 -8.64
N ASN A 121 2.67 12.64 -9.94
CA ASN A 121 3.74 13.07 -10.84
C ASN A 121 3.25 14.16 -11.81
N GLU A 122 3.08 15.38 -11.29
CA GLU A 122 3.17 16.55 -12.16
C GLU A 122 4.65 16.83 -12.45
N ASN A 123 5.05 16.59 -13.70
CA ASN A 123 6.22 17.12 -14.39
C ASN A 123 7.60 16.86 -13.76
N GLU A 124 8.36 15.95 -14.38
CA GLU A 124 9.69 16.34 -14.85
C GLU A 124 10.03 15.62 -16.16
N ASN A 125 9.93 16.38 -17.25
CA ASN A 125 10.51 16.06 -18.55
C ASN A 125 11.97 15.63 -18.36
N ASN A 126 12.31 14.41 -18.77
CA ASN A 126 13.65 14.13 -19.25
C ASN A 126 13.58 13.23 -20.49
N ASN A 127 13.84 13.87 -21.63
CA ASN A 127 14.27 13.25 -22.87
C ASN A 127 15.23 12.10 -22.58
N ASN A 128 14.92 10.91 -23.10
CA ASN A 128 15.92 10.04 -23.70
C ASN A 128 15.24 9.20 -24.78
N ASN A 129 15.35 9.69 -26.02
CA ASN A 129 15.35 8.83 -27.20
C ASN A 129 16.44 7.78 -27.00
N ASN A 130 16.08 6.50 -26.99
CA ASN A 130 16.85 5.43 -27.61
C ASN A 130 15.90 4.28 -27.93
N ASN A 131 15.63 4.13 -29.23
CA ASN A 131 15.07 2.91 -29.81
C ASN A 131 15.93 1.71 -29.42
N ASN A 132 15.31 0.61 -28.98
CA ASN A 132 15.76 -0.77 -29.18
C ASN A 132 14.61 -1.72 -28.77
N ASP A 133 13.81 -2.14 -29.74
CA ASP A 133 12.65 -3.04 -29.59
C ASP A 133 13.03 -4.54 -29.45
N ASP A 134 14.28 -4.88 -29.10
CA ASP A 134 14.75 -6.28 -29.05
C ASP A 134 14.94 -6.85 -27.63
N ASP A 135 14.87 -6.05 -26.57
CA ASP A 135 15.18 -6.47 -25.19
C ASP A 135 13.96 -7.00 -24.38
N GLU A 136 12.72 -6.78 -24.83
CA GLU A 136 11.52 -7.18 -24.07
C GLU A 136 11.21 -8.68 -24.14
N VAL A 137 11.52 -9.35 -25.24
CA VAL A 137 11.23 -10.78 -25.44
C VAL A 137 12.14 -11.66 -24.59
N GLU A 138 13.40 -11.25 -24.37
CA GLU A 138 14.36 -11.99 -23.55
C GLU A 138 13.98 -11.92 -22.06
N ASN A 139 13.47 -10.77 -21.62
CA ASN A 139 13.03 -10.56 -20.24
C ASN A 139 11.74 -11.35 -19.91
N LEU A 140 10.82 -11.47 -20.86
CA LEU A 140 9.60 -12.27 -20.67
C LEU A 140 9.91 -13.78 -20.58
N ASN A 141 10.85 -14.27 -21.38
CA ASN A 141 11.30 -15.67 -21.32
C ASN A 141 12.03 -15.99 -20.00
N LEU A 142 12.79 -15.02 -19.47
CA LEU A 142 13.42 -15.14 -18.15
C LEU A 142 12.38 -15.27 -17.04
N VAL A 143 11.36 -14.39 -17.03
CA VAL A 143 10.29 -14.40 -16.02
C VAL A 143 9.44 -15.68 -16.11
N LEU A 144 9.13 -16.16 -17.31
CA LEU A 144 8.44 -17.43 -17.50
C LEU A 144 9.27 -18.60 -16.97
N SER A 145 10.58 -18.60 -17.24
CA SER A 145 11.49 -19.66 -16.76
C SER A 145 11.65 -19.69 -15.24
N GLU A 146 11.56 -18.55 -14.56
CA GLU A 146 11.62 -18.47 -13.10
C GLU A 146 10.33 -18.94 -12.45
N LYS A 147 9.18 -18.62 -13.06
CA LYS A 147 7.87 -19.12 -12.61
C LYS A 147 7.81 -20.65 -12.68
N ASP A 148 8.28 -21.24 -13.77
CA ASP A 148 8.29 -22.69 -13.95
C ASP A 148 9.16 -23.39 -12.88
N LYS A 149 10.31 -22.80 -12.53
CA LYS A 149 11.18 -23.33 -11.45
C LYS A 149 10.52 -23.28 -10.08
N ILE A 150 9.79 -22.20 -9.78
CA ILE A 150 9.09 -22.04 -8.49
C ILE A 150 7.93 -23.02 -8.39
N GLU A 151 7.16 -23.21 -9.46
CA GLU A 151 6.06 -24.19 -9.49
C GLU A 151 6.57 -25.63 -9.34
N GLN A 152 7.72 -25.93 -9.96
CA GLN A 152 8.35 -27.25 -9.83
C GLN A 152 8.86 -27.50 -8.41
N GLU A 153 9.55 -26.53 -7.79
CA GLU A 153 10.00 -26.64 -6.40
C GLU A 153 8.84 -26.81 -5.41
N PHE A 154 7.73 -26.09 -5.63
CA PHE A 154 6.53 -26.23 -4.81
C PHE A 154 5.89 -27.61 -4.96
N THR A 155 5.83 -28.14 -6.18
CA THR A 155 5.29 -29.47 -6.47
C THR A 155 6.14 -30.57 -5.83
N ASP A 156 7.46 -30.48 -5.94
CA ASP A 156 8.39 -31.46 -5.34
C ASP A 156 8.28 -31.47 -3.81
N LYS A 157 8.13 -30.30 -3.18
CA LYS A 157 7.88 -30.21 -1.73
C LYS A 157 6.55 -30.82 -1.32
N LEU A 158 5.48 -30.64 -2.12
CA LEU A 158 4.19 -31.28 -1.86
C LEU A 158 4.26 -32.80 -1.98
N VAL A 159 4.96 -33.33 -2.98
CA VAL A 159 5.17 -34.77 -3.16
C VAL A 159 5.93 -35.37 -1.96
N ASN A 160 6.91 -34.66 -1.42
CA ASN A 160 7.65 -35.10 -0.23
C ASN A 160 6.77 -35.11 1.04
N VAL A 161 5.81 -34.19 1.16
CA VAL A 161 4.86 -34.15 2.28
C VAL A 161 3.79 -35.24 2.18
N LEU A 162 3.37 -35.61 0.96
CA LEU A 162 2.36 -36.65 0.72
C LEU A 162 2.90 -38.08 0.83
N ASN A 163 4.23 -38.25 0.87
CA ASN A 163 4.91 -39.54 0.99
C ASN A 163 5.47 -39.81 2.41
N TRP A 164 5.05 -39.04 3.41
CA TRP A 164 5.20 -39.34 4.85
C TRP A 164 3.92 -39.96 5.41
#